data_AF-A0A642V8R8-F1
#
_entry.id   AF-A0A642V8R8-F1
#
_cell.length_a   1.000
_cell.length_b   1.000
_cell.length_c   1.000
_cell.angle_alpha   90.00
_cell.angle_beta   90.00
_cell.angle_gamma   90.00
#
_symmetry.space_group_name_H-M   'P 1'
#
loop_
_entity.id
_entity.type
_entity.pdbx_description
1 polymer ?
#
loop_
_entity_poly.entity_id
_entity_poly.type
_entity_poly.pdbx_seq_one_letter_code
_entity_poly.pdbx_strand_id
1 'polypeptide(L)'
;MVYLKRTQKIQQAINRYNELSQSNSEVKEASRDMKLDKDENKVSHKTLLAIYKTLKNHDMTDENLLSLMRGTEVYIPPKPQPPSKSKEYLEYMEKLRIDLQEREYQELLHNKPDSIKNDEYISFSQEAKIVKEQLSAILNILLSTVSVGWAFWYWSASSIPNLSLASRTLLSMLGAAIVLIAEVFIYSRYKSKVDTAKQVERKKREKKTVLNTYEFTGDQVTQEKQSEKPSNLRKRK
;
A
#
# COMPACT_ATOMS: atom_id res chain seq x y z
N MET A 1 -23.59 12.63 -30.89
CA MET A 1 -23.27 14.04 -31.23
C MET A 1 -22.39 14.57 -30.12
N VAL A 2 -21.25 15.21 -30.45
CA VAL A 2 -20.35 15.77 -29.43
C VAL A 2 -20.81 17.19 -29.09
N TYR A 3 -20.98 17.47 -27.80
CA TYR A 3 -21.38 18.77 -27.28
C TYR A 3 -20.18 19.49 -26.68
N LEU A 4 -20.08 20.77 -26.94
CA LEU A 4 -19.04 21.64 -26.43
C LEU A 4 -19.64 22.61 -25.42
N LYS A 5 -18.89 22.91 -24.36
CA LYS A 5 -19.25 23.94 -23.38
C LYS A 5 -19.23 25.31 -24.05
N ARG A 6 -20.27 26.11 -23.83
CA ARG A 6 -20.39 27.45 -24.41
C ARG A 6 -19.42 28.40 -23.72
N THR A 7 -18.45 28.93 -24.48
CA THR A 7 -17.51 29.97 -24.03
C THR A 7 -17.97 31.36 -24.48
N GLN A 8 -17.44 32.43 -23.89
CA GLN A 8 -17.83 33.80 -24.23
C GLN A 8 -17.65 34.12 -25.73
N LYS A 9 -16.59 33.61 -26.37
CA LYS A 9 -16.36 33.77 -27.81
C LYS A 9 -17.44 33.08 -28.66
N ILE A 10 -17.83 31.86 -28.28
CA ILE A 10 -18.91 31.12 -28.94
C ILE A 10 -20.23 31.86 -28.76
N GLN A 11 -20.50 32.39 -27.57
CA GLN A 11 -21.70 33.20 -27.32
C GLN A 11 -21.76 34.43 -28.21
N GLN A 12 -20.64 35.16 -28.34
CA GLN A 12 -20.54 36.33 -29.22
C GLN A 12 -20.76 35.97 -30.70
N ALA A 13 -20.18 34.86 -31.18
CA ALA A 13 -20.39 34.39 -32.55
C ALA A 13 -21.84 33.99 -32.82
N ILE A 14 -22.51 33.35 -31.85
CA ILE A 14 -23.93 33.01 -31.96
C ILE A 14 -24.81 34.26 -31.98
N ASN A 15 -24.49 35.28 -31.18
CA ASN A 15 -25.23 36.54 -31.19
C ASN A 15 -25.11 37.26 -32.54
N ARG A 16 -23.89 37.35 -33.09
CA ARG A 16 -23.65 37.92 -34.43
C ARG A 16 -24.39 37.16 -35.54
N TYR A 17 -24.42 35.84 -35.44
CA TYR A 17 -25.19 35.01 -36.37
C TYR A 17 -26.70 35.26 -36.28
N ASN A 18 -27.23 35.42 -35.07
CA ASN A 18 -28.64 35.73 -34.85
C ASN A 18 -29.02 37.13 -35.39
N GLU A 19 -28.14 38.12 -35.24
CA GLU A 19 -28.30 39.45 -35.83
C GLU A 19 -28.33 39.39 -37.36
N LEU A 20 -27.43 38.62 -37.98
CA LEU A 20 -27.41 38.40 -39.43
C LEU A 20 -28.63 37.62 -39.95
N SER A 21 -29.12 36.66 -39.16
CA SER A 21 -30.33 35.89 -39.49
C SER A 21 -31.61 36.73 -39.41
N GLN A 22 -31.59 37.88 -38.73
CA GLN A 22 -32.74 38.80 -38.67
C GLN A 22 -32.78 39.75 -39.87
N SER A 23 -31.64 40.07 -40.49
CA SER A 23 -31.55 40.99 -41.62
C SER A 23 -31.66 40.32 -43.00
N ASN A 24 -31.39 39.01 -43.13
CA ASN A 24 -31.35 38.31 -44.41
C ASN A 24 -32.30 37.09 -44.46
N SER A 25 -33.20 37.03 -45.44
CA SER A 25 -34.26 36.01 -45.55
C SER A 25 -33.74 34.61 -45.88
N GLU A 26 -32.59 34.48 -46.56
CA GLU A 26 -31.99 33.19 -46.92
C GLU A 26 -31.38 32.46 -45.70
N VAL A 27 -30.81 33.23 -44.76
CA VAL A 27 -30.20 32.69 -43.53
C VAL A 27 -31.28 32.27 -42.52
N LYS A 28 -32.47 32.87 -42.61
CA LYS A 28 -33.65 32.60 -41.76
C LYS A 28 -34.31 31.25 -42.05
N GLU A 29 -34.18 30.73 -43.27
CA GLU A 29 -34.64 29.37 -43.61
C GLU A 29 -33.63 28.31 -43.15
N ALA A 30 -32.33 28.56 -43.37
CA ALA A 30 -31.26 27.65 -42.94
C ALA A 30 -31.17 27.48 -41.41
N SER A 31 -31.61 28.46 -40.63
CA SER A 31 -31.65 28.43 -39.16
C SER A 31 -32.87 27.68 -38.59
N ARG A 32 -33.93 27.42 -39.38
CA ARG A 32 -35.09 26.62 -38.95
C ARG A 32 -34.81 25.12 -38.92
N ASP A 33 -33.98 24.63 -39.85
CA ASP A 33 -33.60 23.21 -39.91
C ASP A 33 -32.52 22.86 -38.88
N MET A 34 -31.81 23.87 -38.38
CA MET A 34 -30.77 23.71 -37.38
C MET A 34 -31.38 23.82 -35.97
N LYS A 35 -31.84 22.70 -35.41
CA LYS A 35 -32.28 22.61 -34.00
C LYS A 35 -31.19 23.19 -33.07
N LEU A 36 -31.34 24.45 -32.68
CA LEU A 36 -30.55 25.03 -31.60
C LEU A 36 -30.95 24.31 -30.33
N ASP A 37 -30.01 23.58 -29.73
CA ASP A 37 -30.20 23.02 -28.39
C ASP A 37 -30.54 24.18 -27.45
N LYS A 38 -31.71 24.10 -26.79
CA LYS A 38 -32.21 25.14 -25.87
C LYS A 38 -31.36 25.27 -24.60
N ASP A 39 -30.41 24.37 -24.39
CA ASP A 39 -29.53 24.36 -23.23
C ASP A 39 -28.45 25.44 -23.35
N GLU A 40 -28.52 26.43 -22.46
CA GLU A 40 -27.65 27.60 -22.44
C GLU A 40 -26.15 27.25 -22.38
N ASN A 41 -25.81 26.08 -21.83
CA ASN A 41 -24.45 25.66 -21.53
C ASN A 41 -23.79 24.73 -22.58
N LYS A 42 -24.53 24.22 -23.57
CA LYS A 42 -24.00 23.24 -24.54
C LYS A 42 -24.31 23.62 -25.99
N VAL A 43 -23.33 23.44 -26.88
CA VAL A 43 -23.47 23.71 -28.32
C VAL A 43 -22.94 22.51 -29.10
N SER A 44 -23.70 22.05 -30.11
CA SER A 44 -23.25 20.97 -31.00
C SER A 44 -22.15 21.45 -31.94
N HIS A 45 -21.11 20.62 -32.12
CA HIS A 45 -19.99 20.92 -33.02
C HIS A 45 -20.46 21.19 -34.48
N LYS A 46 -21.49 20.48 -34.95
CA LYS A 46 -22.04 20.68 -36.30
C LYS A 46 -22.71 22.05 -36.46
N THR A 47 -23.40 22.51 -35.43
CA THR A 47 -24.05 23.82 -35.38
C THR A 47 -23.02 24.96 -35.40
N LEU A 48 -21.93 24.81 -34.64
CA LEU A 48 -20.85 25.79 -34.61
C LEU A 48 -20.11 25.90 -35.95
N LEU A 49 -19.90 24.77 -36.63
CA LEU A 49 -19.35 24.74 -37.99
C LEU A 49 -20.23 25.46 -39.02
N ALA A 50 -21.54 25.26 -38.94
CA ALA A 50 -22.49 25.92 -39.83
C ALA A 50 -22.48 27.44 -39.61
N ILE A 51 -22.51 27.88 -38.34
CA ILE A 51 -22.43 29.30 -37.95
C ILE A 51 -21.14 29.95 -38.46
N TYR A 52 -20.00 29.28 -38.30
CA TYR A 52 -18.72 29.79 -38.80
C TYR A 52 -18.71 29.95 -40.33
N LYS A 53 -19.21 28.94 -41.07
CA LYS A 53 -19.28 29.01 -42.54
C LYS A 53 -20.14 30.18 -43.01
N THR A 54 -21.29 30.40 -42.36
CA THR A 54 -22.16 31.53 -42.69
C THR A 54 -21.52 32.88 -42.38
N LEU A 55 -20.80 33.02 -41.25
CA LEU A 55 -20.13 34.27 -40.89
C LEU A 55 -18.92 34.58 -41.78
N LYS A 56 -18.19 33.54 -42.23
CA LYS A 56 -17.07 33.68 -43.16
C LYS A 56 -17.51 34.10 -44.55
N ASN A 57 -18.66 33.63 -45.03
CA ASN A 57 -19.18 33.98 -46.35
C ASN A 57 -19.64 35.45 -46.45
N HIS A 58 -19.87 36.12 -45.31
CA HIS A 58 -20.31 37.51 -45.24
C HIS A 58 -19.21 38.48 -44.74
N ASP A 59 -17.93 38.08 -44.82
CA ASP A 59 -16.75 38.88 -44.43
C ASP A 59 -16.81 39.50 -43.01
N MET A 60 -17.53 38.86 -42.09
CA MET A 60 -17.74 39.39 -40.72
C MET A 60 -16.74 38.87 -39.68
N THR A 61 -15.77 38.03 -40.06
CA THR A 61 -14.80 37.45 -39.12
C THR A 61 -13.44 37.14 -39.77
N ASP A 62 -12.36 37.73 -39.24
CA ASP A 62 -10.95 37.39 -39.57
C ASP A 62 -10.38 36.23 -38.71
N GLU A 63 -11.18 35.75 -37.77
CA GLU A 63 -10.78 34.73 -36.80
C GLU A 63 -10.92 33.32 -37.40
N ASN A 64 -9.89 32.48 -37.26
CA ASN A 64 -9.94 31.08 -37.68
C ASN A 64 -10.95 30.30 -36.81
N LEU A 65 -11.63 29.28 -37.36
CA LEU A 65 -12.49 28.38 -36.57
C LEU A 65 -11.79 27.84 -35.30
N LEU A 66 -10.49 27.58 -35.40
CA LEU A 66 -9.65 27.15 -34.28
C LEU A 66 -9.52 28.20 -33.18
N SER A 67 -9.54 29.51 -33.48
CA SER A 67 -9.49 30.56 -32.47
C SER A 67 -10.82 30.75 -31.75
N LEU A 68 -11.93 30.42 -32.42
CA LEU A 68 -13.28 30.34 -31.83
C LEU A 68 -13.45 29.12 -30.91
N MET A 69 -12.83 28.00 -31.28
CA MET A 69 -12.85 26.76 -30.50
C MET A 69 -11.73 26.67 -29.45
N ARG A 70 -10.79 27.63 -29.43
CA ARG A 70 -9.67 27.65 -28.48
C ARG A 70 -10.17 27.81 -27.05
N GLY A 71 -9.89 26.82 -26.20
CA GLY A 71 -10.32 26.80 -24.80
C GLY A 71 -11.75 26.26 -24.60
N THR A 72 -12.31 25.57 -25.59
CA THR A 72 -13.60 24.88 -25.43
C THR A 72 -13.39 23.48 -24.89
N GLU A 73 -14.15 23.12 -23.85
CA GLU A 73 -14.13 21.79 -23.26
C GLU A 73 -15.33 20.98 -23.76
N VAL A 74 -15.15 19.66 -23.85
CA VAL A 74 -16.25 18.74 -24.12
C VAL A 74 -17.24 18.82 -22.98
N TYR A 75 -18.52 19.05 -23.28
CA TYR A 75 -19.58 19.09 -22.28
C TYR A 75 -19.82 17.68 -21.75
N ILE A 76 -19.47 17.47 -20.47
CA ILE A 76 -19.78 16.27 -19.71
C ILE A 76 -20.98 16.63 -18.82
N PRO A 77 -22.12 15.93 -18.92
CA PRO A 77 -23.26 16.21 -18.06
C PRO A 77 -22.87 16.02 -16.60
N PRO A 78 -23.40 16.84 -15.68
CA PRO A 78 -23.15 16.66 -14.25
C PRO A 78 -23.56 15.25 -13.86
N LYS A 79 -22.70 14.56 -13.10
CA LYS A 79 -23.00 13.21 -12.62
C LYS A 79 -24.34 13.26 -11.86
N PRO A 80 -25.28 12.34 -12.13
CA PRO A 80 -26.52 12.28 -11.37
C PRO A 80 -26.17 12.20 -9.88
N GLN A 81 -26.92 12.92 -9.05
CA GLN A 81 -26.71 12.85 -7.60
C GLN A 81 -26.87 11.38 -7.18
N PRO A 82 -25.95 10.85 -6.34
CA PRO A 82 -26.08 9.49 -5.87
C PRO A 82 -27.43 9.33 -5.16
N PRO A 83 -28.12 8.19 -5.33
CA PRO A 83 -29.39 7.95 -4.66
C PRO A 83 -29.21 8.10 -3.14
N SER A 84 -30.22 8.64 -2.46
CA SER A 84 -30.24 8.69 -1.00
C SER A 84 -30.09 7.26 -0.46
N LYS A 85 -29.11 7.04 0.44
CA LYS A 85 -28.88 5.72 1.04
C LYS A 85 -30.15 5.23 1.74
N SER A 86 -30.56 3.98 1.49
CA SER A 86 -31.67 3.35 2.20
C SER A 86 -31.34 3.17 3.69
N LYS A 87 -32.36 3.11 4.56
CA LYS A 87 -32.17 2.91 6.00
C LYS A 87 -31.44 1.61 6.32
N GLU A 88 -31.84 0.51 5.68
CA GLU A 88 -31.18 -0.80 5.79
C GLU A 88 -29.69 -0.75 5.42
N TYR A 89 -29.34 0.02 4.38
CA TYR A 89 -27.95 0.21 3.98
C TYR A 89 -27.15 1.00 5.03
N LEU A 90 -27.76 1.97 5.71
CA LEU A 90 -27.10 2.73 6.78
C LEU A 90 -26.81 1.85 8.00
N GLU A 91 -27.78 1.02 8.40
CA GLU A 91 -27.62 0.03 9.47
C GLU A 91 -26.49 -0.96 9.14
N TYR A 92 -26.45 -1.44 7.89
CA TYR A 92 -25.38 -2.31 7.42
C TYR A 92 -24.00 -1.61 7.44
N MET A 93 -23.94 -0.35 7.03
CA MET A 93 -22.71 0.45 7.09
C MET A 93 -22.26 0.71 8.53
N GLU A 94 -23.18 0.87 9.47
CA GLU A 94 -22.87 1.01 10.89
C GLU A 94 -22.26 -0.27 11.45
N LYS A 95 -22.86 -1.42 11.15
CA LYS A 95 -22.31 -2.72 11.51
C LYS A 95 -20.89 -2.92 10.95
N LEU A 96 -20.68 -2.62 9.67
CA LEU A 96 -19.35 -2.69 9.04
C LEU A 96 -18.31 -1.81 9.72
N ARG A 97 -18.69 -0.63 10.21
CA ARG A 97 -17.79 0.26 10.95
C ARG A 97 -17.43 -0.33 12.30
N ILE A 98 -18.40 -0.89 13.03
CA ILE A 98 -18.17 -1.55 14.30
C ILE A 98 -17.21 -2.73 14.11
N ASP A 99 -17.44 -3.58 13.10
CA ASP A 99 -16.56 -4.72 12.79
C ASP A 99 -15.12 -4.28 12.45
N LEU A 100 -14.96 -3.18 11.72
CA LEU A 100 -13.64 -2.62 11.41
C LEU A 100 -12.95 -2.05 12.66
N GLN A 101 -13.68 -1.28 13.46
CA GLN A 101 -13.19 -0.72 14.72
C GLN A 101 -12.74 -1.82 15.69
N GLU A 102 -13.49 -2.91 15.78
CA GLU A 102 -13.11 -4.06 16.61
C GLU A 102 -11.80 -4.68 16.12
N ARG A 103 -11.62 -4.90 14.82
CA ARG A 103 -10.37 -5.43 14.27
C ARG A 103 -9.19 -4.50 14.54
N GLU A 104 -9.35 -3.20 14.30
CA GLU A 104 -8.31 -2.21 14.60
C GLU A 104 -7.97 -2.23 16.10
N TYR A 105 -8.96 -2.32 16.98
CA TYR A 105 -8.74 -2.44 18.42
C TYR A 105 -7.96 -3.71 18.78
N GLN A 106 -8.32 -4.86 18.20
CA GLN A 106 -7.60 -6.12 18.39
C GLN A 106 -6.16 -6.03 17.89
N GLU A 107 -5.91 -5.37 16.77
CA GLU A 107 -4.55 -5.15 16.26
C GLU A 107 -3.73 -4.23 17.18
N LEU A 108 -4.34 -3.18 17.74
CA LEU A 108 -3.69 -2.32 18.73
C LEU A 108 -3.39 -3.06 20.04
N LEU A 109 -4.27 -3.96 20.47
CA LEU A 109 -4.03 -4.86 21.59
C LEU A 109 -2.90 -5.84 21.29
N HIS A 110 -2.87 -6.39 20.08
CA HIS A 110 -1.86 -7.35 19.63
C HIS A 110 -0.46 -6.70 19.53
N ASN A 111 -0.40 -5.45 19.05
CA ASN A 111 0.84 -4.70 18.85
C ASN A 111 1.27 -3.87 20.08
N LYS A 112 0.73 -4.15 21.26
CA LYS A 112 1.10 -3.44 22.49
C LYS A 112 2.59 -3.66 22.79
N PRO A 113 3.39 -2.61 23.04
CA PRO A 113 4.77 -2.76 23.48
C PRO A 113 4.80 -3.56 24.79
N ASP A 114 5.83 -4.38 24.98
CA ASP A 114 6.02 -5.36 26.07
C ASP A 114 5.85 -4.83 27.51
N SER A 115 5.58 -3.54 27.71
CA SER A 115 5.45 -2.87 29.00
C SER A 115 4.10 -3.06 29.71
N ILE A 116 3.07 -3.63 29.07
CA ILE A 116 1.79 -3.96 29.74
C ILE A 116 1.28 -5.33 29.25
N LYS A 117 2.07 -6.38 29.46
CA LYS A 117 1.59 -7.75 29.41
C LYS A 117 1.31 -8.19 30.84
N ASN A 118 0.03 -8.41 31.16
CA ASN A 118 -0.33 -9.23 32.31
C ASN A 118 0.10 -10.67 31.96
N ASP A 119 0.93 -11.27 32.82
CA ASP A 119 1.81 -12.40 32.54
C ASP A 119 1.14 -13.76 32.24
N GLU A 120 -0.17 -13.92 32.30
CA GLU A 120 -0.68 -15.26 32.64
C GLU A 120 -1.37 -16.08 31.53
N TYR A 121 -1.78 -15.49 30.39
CA TYR A 121 -2.60 -16.27 29.43
C TYR A 121 -2.18 -16.28 27.95
N ILE A 122 -1.37 -15.35 27.44
CA ILE A 122 -0.91 -15.37 26.04
C ILE A 122 0.49 -15.99 25.87
N SER A 123 1.23 -16.18 26.98
CA SER A 123 2.58 -16.76 26.96
C SER A 123 2.61 -18.24 26.56
N PHE A 124 1.66 -19.06 27.03
CA PHE A 124 1.71 -20.52 26.80
C PHE A 124 1.74 -20.91 25.31
N SER A 125 1.02 -20.20 24.43
CA SER A 125 1.00 -20.54 23.00
C SER A 125 2.28 -20.13 22.26
N GLN A 126 2.93 -19.03 22.67
CA GLN A 126 4.20 -18.56 22.11
C GLN A 126 5.37 -19.34 22.72
N GLU A 127 5.34 -19.58 24.03
CA GLU A 127 6.27 -20.45 24.74
C GLU A 127 6.19 -21.88 24.21
N ALA A 128 4.99 -22.44 23.99
CA ALA A 128 4.86 -23.77 23.39
C ALA A 128 5.45 -23.81 21.97
N LYS A 129 5.36 -22.73 21.18
CA LYS A 129 6.00 -22.66 19.86
C LYS A 129 7.53 -22.65 19.98
N ILE A 130 8.08 -21.83 20.87
CA ILE A 130 9.53 -21.74 21.13
C ILE A 130 10.06 -23.08 21.69
N VAL A 131 9.32 -23.68 22.62
CA VAL A 131 9.63 -24.99 23.21
C VAL A 131 9.56 -26.08 22.16
N LYS A 132 8.58 -26.08 21.24
CA LYS A 132 8.51 -27.08 20.16
C LYS A 132 9.73 -27.03 19.24
N GLU A 133 10.16 -25.83 18.85
CA GLU A 133 11.37 -25.65 18.02
C GLU A 133 12.62 -26.15 18.75
N GLN A 134 12.77 -25.82 20.04
CA GLN A 134 13.89 -26.29 20.86
C GLN A 134 13.83 -27.79 21.18
N LEU A 135 12.63 -28.33 21.40
CA LEU A 135 12.40 -29.74 21.73
C LEU A 135 12.76 -30.63 20.55
N SER A 136 12.45 -30.22 19.31
CA SER A 136 12.85 -30.98 18.13
C SER A 136 14.38 -31.09 18.02
N ALA A 137 15.12 -30.03 18.36
CA ALA A 137 16.58 -30.06 18.34
C ALA A 137 17.14 -30.97 19.45
N ILE A 138 16.58 -30.90 20.65
CA ILE A 138 16.96 -31.77 21.78
C ILE A 138 16.68 -33.24 21.45
N LEU A 139 15.50 -33.54 20.91
CA LEU A 139 15.14 -34.90 20.52
C LEU A 139 16.03 -35.44 19.40
N ASN A 140 16.43 -34.60 18.45
CA ASN A 140 17.37 -34.98 17.40
C ASN A 140 18.74 -35.38 17.98
N ILE A 141 19.26 -34.61 18.92
CA ILE A 141 20.54 -34.88 19.62
C ILE A 141 20.44 -36.14 20.50
N LEU A 142 19.31 -36.34 21.17
CA LEU A 142 19.09 -37.52 21.99
C LEU A 142 19.01 -38.79 21.14
N LEU A 143 18.25 -38.74 20.05
CA LEU A 143 18.06 -39.89 19.17
C LEU A 143 19.38 -40.31 18.50
N SER A 144 20.17 -39.35 18.03
CA SER A 144 21.48 -39.62 17.44
C SER A 144 22.48 -40.18 18.46
N THR A 145 22.55 -39.61 19.67
CA THR A 145 23.46 -40.08 20.73
C THR A 145 23.14 -41.50 21.16
N VAL A 146 21.85 -41.83 21.35
CA VAL A 146 21.40 -43.19 21.70
C VAL A 146 21.68 -44.16 20.55
N SER A 147 21.40 -43.76 19.31
CA SER A 147 21.68 -44.56 18.11
C SER A 147 23.16 -44.92 18.00
N VAL A 148 24.05 -43.94 18.21
CA VAL A 148 25.50 -44.14 18.17
C VAL A 148 25.97 -45.02 19.33
N GLY A 149 25.47 -44.82 20.55
CA GLY A 149 25.80 -45.67 21.70
C GLY A 149 25.44 -47.14 21.44
N TRP A 150 24.25 -47.39 20.87
CA TRP A 150 23.83 -48.73 20.48
C TRP A 150 24.70 -49.31 19.36
N ALA A 151 25.04 -48.51 18.35
CA ALA A 151 25.90 -48.93 17.25
C ALA A 151 27.30 -49.33 17.74
N PHE A 152 27.94 -48.53 18.59
CA PHE A 152 29.25 -48.86 19.17
C PHE A 152 29.18 -50.07 20.10
N TRP A 153 28.12 -50.22 20.88
CA TRP A 153 27.91 -51.41 21.71
C TRP A 153 27.82 -52.68 20.85
N TYR A 154 26.93 -52.69 19.87
CA TYR A 154 26.73 -53.82 18.97
C TYR A 154 28.00 -54.12 18.16
N TRP A 155 28.67 -53.09 17.63
CA TRP A 155 29.92 -53.24 16.90
C TRP A 155 31.04 -53.80 17.77
N SER A 156 31.22 -53.30 19.00
CA SER A 156 32.23 -53.81 19.93
C SER A 156 31.94 -55.25 20.38
N ALA A 157 30.66 -55.63 20.48
CA ALA A 157 30.23 -57.00 20.79
C ALA A 157 30.50 -57.96 19.62
N SER A 158 30.24 -57.53 18.38
CA SER A 158 30.40 -58.36 17.19
C SER A 158 31.84 -58.43 16.69
N SER A 159 32.62 -57.34 16.78
CA SER A 159 33.95 -57.24 16.16
C SER A 159 35.07 -57.75 17.08
N ILE A 160 34.89 -57.78 18.40
CA ILE A 160 35.94 -58.15 19.36
C ILE A 160 35.36 -59.11 20.41
N PRO A 161 35.48 -60.45 20.20
CA PRO A 161 34.86 -61.45 21.07
C PRO A 161 35.36 -61.45 22.51
N ASN A 162 36.65 -61.13 22.70
CA ASN A 162 37.35 -61.26 23.99
C ASN A 162 37.44 -59.96 24.82
N LEU A 163 36.68 -58.92 24.43
CA LEU A 163 36.67 -57.65 25.17
C LEU A 163 35.82 -57.78 26.44
N SER A 164 36.34 -57.35 27.58
CA SER A 164 35.59 -57.37 28.85
C SER A 164 34.33 -56.48 28.77
N LEU A 165 33.28 -56.84 29.51
CA LEU A 165 32.03 -56.07 29.53
C LEU A 165 32.28 -54.59 29.89
N ALA A 166 33.23 -54.33 30.80
CA ALA A 166 33.63 -52.99 31.22
C ALA A 166 34.33 -52.17 30.13
N SER A 167 35.13 -52.79 29.28
CA SER A 167 35.80 -52.07 28.18
C SER A 167 34.84 -51.79 27.02
N ARG A 168 33.84 -52.65 26.80
CA ARG A 168 32.76 -52.43 25.83
C ARG A 168 31.88 -51.24 26.24
N THR A 169 31.46 -51.20 27.51
CA THR A 169 30.72 -50.05 28.06
C THR A 169 31.52 -48.77 27.92
N LEU A 170 32.81 -48.79 28.28
CA LEU A 170 33.66 -47.60 28.24
C LEU A 170 33.84 -47.07 26.81
N LEU A 171 34.05 -47.96 25.83
CA LEU A 171 34.18 -47.57 24.42
C LEU A 171 32.88 -46.95 23.88
N SER A 172 31.73 -47.55 24.19
CA SER A 172 30.42 -47.03 23.76
C SER A 172 30.09 -45.68 24.42
N MET A 173 30.45 -45.50 25.70
CA MET A 173 30.25 -44.25 26.43
C MET A 173 31.13 -43.14 25.88
N LEU A 174 32.39 -43.44 25.54
CA LEU A 174 33.33 -42.49 24.94
C LEU A 174 32.88 -42.10 23.52
N GLY A 175 32.48 -43.08 22.70
CA GLY A 175 31.94 -42.83 21.36
C GLY A 175 30.69 -41.94 21.38
N ALA A 176 29.75 -42.22 22.29
CA ALA A 176 28.56 -41.40 22.49
C ALA A 176 28.91 -39.98 23.00
N ALA A 177 29.88 -39.85 23.91
CA ALA A 177 30.30 -38.56 24.44
C ALA A 177 30.92 -37.65 23.37
N ILE A 178 31.74 -38.18 22.46
CA ILE A 178 32.32 -37.41 21.35
C ILE A 178 31.23 -36.87 20.42
N VAL A 179 30.25 -37.72 20.06
CA VAL A 179 29.14 -37.29 19.19
C VAL A 179 28.27 -36.24 19.87
N LEU A 180 27.96 -36.43 21.15
CA LEU A 180 27.21 -35.43 21.92
C LEU A 180 27.93 -34.08 21.92
N ILE A 181 29.25 -34.05 22.16
CA ILE A 181 30.05 -32.81 22.13
C ILE A 181 29.97 -32.15 20.74
N ALA A 182 30.12 -32.94 19.67
CA ALA A 182 30.06 -32.43 18.30
C ALA A 182 28.69 -31.79 17.99
N GLU A 183 27.60 -32.42 18.40
CA GLU A 183 26.24 -31.93 18.17
C GLU A 183 25.90 -30.70 19.01
N VAL A 184 26.28 -30.68 20.29
CA VAL A 184 26.08 -29.50 21.15
C VAL A 184 26.90 -28.32 20.62
N PHE A 185 28.12 -28.57 20.13
CA PHE A 185 28.94 -27.53 19.52
C PHE A 185 28.30 -26.96 18.25
N ILE A 186 27.72 -27.79 17.38
CA ILE A 186 27.08 -27.31 16.14
C ILE A 186 25.88 -26.41 16.45
N TYR A 187 25.06 -26.80 17.44
CA TYR A 187 23.91 -26.01 17.88
C TYR A 187 24.35 -24.71 18.57
N SER A 188 25.33 -24.78 19.46
CA SER A 188 25.91 -23.62 20.16
C SER A 188 26.49 -22.60 19.19
N ARG A 189 27.22 -23.07 18.17
CA ARG A 189 27.76 -22.22 17.12
C ARG A 189 26.67 -21.53 16.31
N TYR A 190 25.62 -22.26 15.93
CA TYR A 190 24.48 -21.69 15.22
C TYR A 190 23.77 -20.62 16.05
N LYS A 191 23.43 -20.93 17.30
CA LYS A 191 22.75 -20.01 18.22
C LYS A 191 23.56 -18.74 18.45
N SER A 192 24.87 -18.87 18.68
CA SER A 192 25.78 -17.73 18.83
C SER A 192 25.78 -16.80 17.60
N LYS A 193 25.68 -17.36 16.39
CA LYS A 193 25.60 -16.57 15.15
C LYS A 193 24.26 -15.83 15.01
N VAL A 194 23.15 -16.46 15.41
CA VAL A 194 21.83 -15.82 15.41
C VAL A 194 21.77 -14.70 16.45
N ASP A 195 22.30 -14.93 17.64
CA ASP A 195 22.28 -13.94 18.73
C ASP A 195 23.13 -12.71 18.39
N THR A 196 24.29 -12.90 17.75
CA THR A 196 25.13 -11.79 17.27
C THR A 196 24.42 -10.97 16.19
N ALA A 197 23.69 -11.59 15.26
CA ALA A 197 22.90 -10.87 14.26
C ALA A 197 21.79 -10.01 14.90
N LYS A 198 21.04 -10.59 15.86
CA LYS A 198 19.99 -9.87 16.61
C LYS A 198 20.58 -8.70 17.41
N GLN A 199 21.74 -8.88 18.02
CA GLN A 199 22.42 -7.80 18.74
C GLN A 199 22.88 -6.67 17.82
N VAL A 200 23.38 -6.99 16.62
CA VAL A 200 23.78 -5.99 15.63
C VAL A 200 22.57 -5.19 15.14
N GLU A 201 21.44 -5.85 14.91
CA GLU A 201 20.19 -5.17 14.55
C GLU A 201 19.67 -4.28 15.68
N ARG A 202 19.60 -4.77 16.92
CA ARG A 202 19.19 -3.99 18.10
C ARG A 202 20.09 -2.77 18.35
N LYS A 203 21.37 -2.83 17.98
CA LYS A 203 22.31 -1.70 18.09
C LYS A 203 22.06 -0.62 17.04
N LYS A 204 21.37 -0.92 15.93
CA LYS A 204 20.93 0.11 14.98
C LYS A 204 19.75 0.87 15.58
N ARG A 205 20.03 1.90 16.36
CA ARG A 205 18.98 2.86 16.78
C ARG A 205 18.50 3.63 15.55
N GLU A 206 17.24 3.42 15.18
CA GLU A 206 16.57 4.25 14.17
C GLU A 206 16.62 5.71 14.61
N LYS A 207 17.28 6.56 13.80
CA LYS A 207 17.21 8.00 13.98
C LYS A 207 15.84 8.45 13.52
N LYS A 208 14.86 8.45 14.43
CA LYS A 208 13.56 9.06 14.19
C LYS A 208 13.73 10.57 14.19
N THR A 209 13.97 11.14 13.02
CA THR A 209 13.90 12.59 12.82
C THR A 209 12.44 12.99 12.83
N VAL A 210 12.06 13.84 13.79
CA VAL A 210 10.74 14.48 13.81
C VAL A 210 10.66 15.38 12.59
N LEU A 211 9.83 15.01 11.61
CA LEU A 211 9.69 15.77 10.37
C LEU A 211 8.80 17.00 10.57
N ASN A 212 7.78 16.90 11.42
CA ASN A 212 6.85 18.00 11.70
C ASN A 212 6.53 18.04 13.20
N THR A 213 6.80 19.18 13.84
CA THR A 213 6.29 19.51 15.16
C THR A 213 5.11 20.44 14.95
N TYR A 214 3.94 20.07 15.48
CA TYR A 214 2.77 20.95 15.49
C TYR A 214 2.60 21.48 16.92
N GLU A 215 2.83 22.77 17.12
CA GLU A 215 2.42 23.45 18.34
C GLU A 215 0.99 23.94 18.18
N PHE A 216 0.08 23.42 19.01
CA PHE A 216 -1.30 23.87 19.03
C PHE A 216 -1.46 24.93 20.10
N THR A 217 -1.45 26.20 19.69
CA THR A 217 -1.93 27.32 20.51
C THR A 217 -3.08 27.98 19.75
N GLY A 218 -4.32 27.74 20.20
CA GLY A 218 -5.53 28.47 19.80
C GLY A 218 -5.84 28.55 18.29
N ASP A 219 -6.62 27.59 17.79
CA ASP A 219 -7.40 27.57 16.52
C ASP A 219 -6.74 28.06 15.21
N GLN A 220 -5.43 28.30 15.16
CA GLN A 220 -4.71 28.57 13.93
C GLN A 220 -3.42 27.73 13.87
N VAL A 221 -3.31 26.91 12.82
CA VAL A 221 -2.14 26.07 12.56
C VAL A 221 -1.15 26.85 11.69
N THR A 222 -0.08 27.41 12.27
CA THR A 222 1.01 28.03 11.51
C THR A 222 2.13 27.02 11.29
N GLN A 223 2.46 26.75 10.02
CA GLN A 223 3.53 25.83 9.63
C GLN A 223 4.87 26.59 9.56
N GLU A 224 5.81 26.30 10.45
CA GLU A 224 7.20 26.74 10.30
C GLU A 224 8.02 25.66 9.58
N LYS A 225 8.26 25.84 8.28
CA LYS A 225 9.12 24.98 7.48
C LYS A 225 10.58 25.46 7.64
N GLN A 226 11.32 24.90 8.60
CA GLN A 226 12.75 25.20 8.72
C GLN A 226 13.51 24.70 7.48
N SER A 227 14.28 25.62 6.89
CA SER A 227 14.95 25.50 5.61
C SER A 227 16.00 24.37 5.57
N GLU A 228 15.93 23.60 4.50
CA GLU A 228 16.88 22.60 4.05
C GLU A 228 18.28 23.21 3.83
N LYS A 229 19.20 23.00 4.78
CA LYS A 229 20.63 23.33 4.62
C LYS A 229 21.27 22.20 3.79
N PRO A 230 21.88 22.47 2.62
CA PRO A 230 22.37 21.40 1.76
C PRO A 230 23.56 20.70 2.41
N SER A 231 23.36 19.47 2.88
CA SER A 231 24.43 18.59 3.35
C SER A 231 25.19 18.07 2.14
N ASN A 232 26.30 18.73 1.83
CA ASN A 232 27.33 18.21 0.94
C ASN A 232 27.82 16.84 1.45
N LEU A 233 27.33 15.74 0.88
CA LEU A 233 27.95 14.43 1.06
C LEU A 233 29.20 14.37 0.17
N ARG A 234 30.32 14.70 0.79
CA ARG A 234 31.68 14.46 0.33
C ARG A 234 31.85 12.96 0.02
N LYS A 235 32.35 12.67 -1.19
CA LYS A 235 32.88 11.37 -1.63
C LYS A 235 33.67 10.67 -0.52
N ARG A 236 33.43 9.38 -0.32
CA ARG A 236 34.39 8.49 0.34
C ARG A 236 34.77 7.35 -0.61
N LYS A 237 36.07 7.28 -0.88
CA LYS A 237 36.80 6.05 -1.21
C LYS A 237 36.70 5.08 -0.04
#